data_AF-A0A2M7WM64-F1
#
_entry.id   AF-A0A2M7WM64-F1
#
_cell.length_a   1.000
_cell.length_b   1.000
_cell.length_c   1.000
_cell.angle_alpha   90.00
_cell.angle_beta   90.00
_cell.angle_gamma   90.00
#
_symmetry.space_group_name_H-M   'P 1'
#
loop_
_entity.id
_entity.type
_entity.pdbx_description
1 polymer ?
#
loop_
_entity_poly.entity_id
_entity_poly.type
_entity_poly.pdbx_seq_one_letter_code
_entity_poly.pdbx_strand_id
1 'polypeptide(L)'
;MASMIPRDQSFIGLSVYDIEIDDKFIYLGTADGLFYRVRSGEIWQSYNPTTIGGSRDITAILSTPNGLWLGHSEEIVYFNPKDEVRTGYTPPGLANAIINDLINYKDKIFAATDNGLAAIDPIKGTSRLFGEDDGLSNAQVFSIAIQREYLWLATRAGLTRVYIPALRIY
;
A
#
# COMPACT_ATOMS: atom_id res chain seq x y z
N MET A 1 4.24 21.86 -4.10
CA MET A 1 2.95 22.49 -3.79
C MET A 1 1.83 21.63 -4.34
N ALA A 2 0.81 21.36 -3.54
CA ALA A 2 -0.38 20.63 -3.97
C ALA A 2 -1.23 21.46 -4.95
N SER A 3 -1.70 20.87 -6.04
CA SER A 3 -2.67 21.50 -6.95
C SER A 3 -4.10 21.25 -6.43
N MET A 4 -4.98 22.26 -6.52
CA MET A 4 -6.37 22.18 -6.08
C MET A 4 -7.29 21.75 -7.23
N ILE A 5 -8.15 20.76 -7.01
CA ILE A 5 -9.10 20.24 -8.02
C ILE A 5 -10.54 20.36 -7.48
N PRO A 6 -11.38 21.27 -8.05
CA PRO A 6 -12.79 21.40 -7.71
C PRO A 6 -13.67 20.25 -8.24
N ARG A 7 -14.87 20.14 -7.64
CA ARG A 7 -15.73 18.96 -7.47
C ARG A 7 -16.43 18.38 -8.73
N ASP A 8 -16.50 19.07 -9.86
CA ASP A 8 -17.58 18.79 -10.83
C ASP A 8 -17.32 17.72 -11.90
N GLN A 9 -16.07 17.31 -12.16
CA GLN A 9 -15.73 16.12 -12.96
C GLN A 9 -14.37 15.51 -12.58
N SER A 10 -13.90 15.74 -11.36
CA SER A 10 -12.48 15.71 -10.95
C SER A 10 -11.72 14.41 -11.27
N PHE A 11 -12.42 13.29 -11.47
CA PHE A 11 -11.81 11.98 -11.75
C PHE A 11 -12.52 11.21 -12.88
N ILE A 12 -13.35 11.86 -13.70
CA ILE A 12 -13.96 11.18 -14.86
C ILE A 12 -12.85 10.77 -15.82
N GLY A 13 -12.79 9.47 -16.14
CA GLY A 13 -11.75 8.91 -17.00
C GLY A 13 -10.43 8.60 -16.28
N LEU A 14 -10.33 8.89 -14.97
CA LEU A 14 -9.19 8.49 -14.16
C LEU A 14 -9.46 7.12 -13.51
N SER A 15 -8.50 6.21 -13.63
CA SER A 15 -8.53 4.95 -12.89
C SER A 15 -8.22 5.22 -11.42
N VAL A 16 -9.20 4.94 -10.56
CA VAL A 16 -9.03 4.89 -9.11
C VAL A 16 -8.84 3.41 -8.74
N TYR A 17 -7.70 3.10 -8.16
CA TYR A 17 -7.34 1.73 -7.77
C TYR A 17 -7.70 1.45 -6.31
N ASP A 18 -7.56 2.45 -5.44
CA ASP A 18 -7.84 2.30 -4.02
C ASP A 18 -8.41 3.58 -3.40
N ILE A 19 -9.19 3.39 -2.34
CA ILE A 19 -9.80 4.47 -1.55
C ILE A 19 -9.58 4.17 -0.07
N GLU A 20 -8.78 5.00 0.58
CA GLU A 20 -8.50 4.88 2.01
C GLU A 20 -9.09 6.07 2.78
N ILE A 21 -9.68 5.81 3.95
CA ILE A 21 -10.35 6.82 4.76
C ILE A 21 -9.88 6.71 6.22
N ASP A 22 -9.32 7.79 6.75
CA ASP A 22 -9.00 7.91 8.17
C ASP A 22 -9.93 8.91 8.90
N ASP A 23 -9.57 9.32 10.11
CA ASP A 23 -10.37 10.27 10.88
C ASP A 23 -10.48 11.65 10.24
N LYS A 24 -9.51 12.05 9.42
CA LYS A 24 -9.37 13.42 8.90
C LYS A 24 -9.50 13.51 7.39
N PHE A 25 -9.03 12.53 6.64
CA PHE A 25 -8.86 12.58 5.20
C PHE A 25 -9.52 11.42 4.48
N ILE A 26 -9.81 11.67 3.19
CA ILE A 26 -10.11 10.65 2.19
C ILE A 26 -8.96 10.70 1.20
N TYR A 27 -8.38 9.54 0.91
CA TYR A 27 -7.30 9.35 -0.04
C TYR A 27 -7.79 8.54 -1.24
N LEU A 28 -7.28 8.86 -2.42
CA LEU A 28 -7.49 8.08 -3.65
C LEU A 28 -6.13 7.71 -4.23
N GLY A 29 -5.93 6.41 -4.40
CA GLY A 29 -4.82 5.84 -5.15
C GLY A 29 -5.25 5.73 -6.60
N THR A 30 -4.51 6.36 -7.50
CA THR A 30 -4.94 6.49 -8.90
C THR A 30 -3.78 6.23 -9.86
N ALA A 31 -4.10 6.13 -11.16
CA ALA A 31 -3.09 6.06 -12.21
C ALA A 31 -2.23 7.33 -12.35
N ASP A 32 -2.64 8.46 -11.77
CA ASP A 32 -1.95 9.76 -11.86
C ASP A 32 -1.53 10.31 -10.49
N GLY A 33 -1.50 9.46 -9.47
CA GLY A 33 -0.87 9.72 -8.18
C GLY A 33 -1.84 9.60 -7.02
N LEU A 34 -1.40 10.16 -5.90
CA LEU A 34 -2.17 10.22 -4.66
C LEU A 34 -2.97 11.53 -4.61
N PHE A 35 -4.30 11.40 -4.59
CA PHE A 35 -5.20 12.51 -4.30
C PHE A 35 -5.74 12.40 -2.88
N TYR A 36 -6.00 13.54 -2.24
CA TYR A 36 -6.57 13.57 -0.91
C TYR A 36 -7.46 14.79 -0.69
N ARG A 37 -8.40 14.68 0.24
CA ARG A 37 -9.19 15.81 0.75
C ARG A 37 -9.50 15.64 2.22
N VAL A 38 -9.77 16.74 2.92
CA VAL A 38 -10.34 16.69 4.26
C VAL A 38 -11.76 16.12 4.16
N ARG A 39 -12.15 15.22 5.06
CA ARG A 39 -13.47 14.55 5.04
C ARG A 39 -14.66 15.50 5.02
N SER A 40 -14.57 16.62 5.73
CA SER A 40 -15.60 17.66 5.79
C SER A 40 -15.53 18.66 4.63
N GLY A 41 -14.49 18.61 3.80
CA GLY A 41 -14.25 19.53 2.70
C GLY A 41 -14.45 18.86 1.35
N GLU A 42 -14.63 19.64 0.29
CA GLU A 42 -14.92 19.14 -1.06
C GLU A 42 -13.77 19.37 -2.06
N ILE A 43 -12.66 19.93 -1.59
CA ILE A 43 -11.52 20.30 -2.43
C ILE A 43 -10.50 19.18 -2.38
N TRP A 44 -10.19 18.62 -3.55
CA TRP A 44 -9.13 17.64 -3.71
C TRP A 44 -7.77 18.33 -3.90
N GLN A 45 -6.75 17.69 -3.35
CA GLN A 45 -5.35 18.04 -3.47
C GLN A 45 -4.57 16.82 -3.95
N SER A 46 -3.38 17.02 -4.50
CA SER A 46 -2.45 15.94 -4.82
C SER A 46 -1.05 16.21 -4.29
N TYR A 47 -0.30 15.13 -4.06
CA TYR A 47 1.14 15.20 -3.82
C TYR A 47 1.90 15.10 -5.14
N ASN A 48 3.08 15.72 -5.20
CA ASN A 48 3.97 15.55 -6.35
C ASN A 48 4.44 14.08 -6.39
N PRO A 49 4.30 13.35 -7.51
CA PRO A 49 4.76 11.97 -7.63
C PRO A 49 6.21 11.77 -7.16
N THR A 50 7.11 12.71 -7.45
CA THR A 50 8.52 12.61 -7.04
C THR A 50 8.73 12.66 -5.53
N THR A 51 7.81 13.28 -4.79
CA THR A 51 7.82 13.33 -3.32
C THR A 51 7.37 12.00 -2.70
N ILE A 52 6.55 11.20 -3.40
CA ILE A 52 5.88 10.01 -2.85
C ILE A 52 6.34 8.67 -3.44
N GLY A 53 7.41 8.63 -4.24
CA GLY A 53 7.83 7.38 -4.88
C GLY A 53 8.47 7.54 -6.26
N GLY A 54 8.16 8.64 -6.95
CA GLY A 54 8.53 8.85 -8.35
C GLY A 54 7.57 8.20 -9.34
N SER A 55 6.89 7.11 -8.95
CA SER A 55 5.83 6.53 -9.77
C SER A 55 4.55 7.36 -9.72
N ARG A 56 3.80 7.32 -10.83
CA ARG A 56 2.47 7.95 -10.94
C ARG A 56 1.35 7.01 -10.51
N ASP A 57 1.50 5.70 -10.60
CA ASP A 57 0.45 4.79 -10.17
C ASP A 57 0.51 4.54 -8.66
N ILE A 58 -0.61 4.76 -7.97
CA ILE A 58 -0.78 4.38 -6.57
C ILE A 58 -1.88 3.33 -6.52
N THR A 59 -1.51 2.07 -6.33
CA THR A 59 -2.42 0.93 -6.45
C THR A 59 -2.99 0.47 -5.12
N ALA A 60 -2.35 0.81 -4.00
CA ALA A 60 -2.83 0.53 -2.66
C ALA A 60 -2.41 1.65 -1.70
N ILE A 61 -3.27 1.94 -0.72
CA ILE A 61 -3.04 2.95 0.31
C ILE A 61 -3.42 2.37 1.66
N LEU A 62 -2.56 2.59 2.64
CA LEU A 62 -2.86 2.31 4.04
C LEU A 62 -2.51 3.53 4.88
N SER A 63 -3.52 4.13 5.52
CA SER A 63 -3.30 5.25 6.44
C SER A 63 -2.88 4.74 7.82
N THR A 64 -1.92 5.43 8.42
CA THR A 64 -1.48 5.19 9.79
C THR A 64 -1.43 6.52 10.55
N PRO A 65 -1.40 6.52 11.89
CA PRO A 65 -1.37 7.75 12.66
C PRO A 65 -0.23 8.73 12.31
N ASN A 66 0.88 8.22 11.75
CA ASN A 66 2.08 9.00 11.50
C ASN A 66 2.38 9.25 10.01
N GLY A 67 1.62 8.63 9.10
CA GLY A 67 1.91 8.70 7.67
C GLY A 67 1.14 7.67 6.85
N LEU A 68 1.50 7.58 5.58
CA LEU A 68 0.84 6.71 4.60
C LEU A 68 1.80 5.64 4.14
N TRP A 69 1.30 4.42 4.01
CA TRP A 69 1.93 3.39 3.22
C TRP A 69 1.28 3.38 1.84
N LEU A 70 2.11 3.42 0.81
CA LEU A 70 1.70 3.54 -0.58
C LEU A 70 2.30 2.36 -1.35
N GLY A 71 1.44 1.62 -2.04
CA GLY A 71 1.83 0.66 -3.04
C GLY A 71 1.88 1.35 -4.40
N HIS A 72 3.02 1.27 -5.07
CA HIS A 72 3.15 1.63 -6.47
C HIS A 72 3.94 0.57 -7.22
N SER A 73 4.03 0.71 -8.54
CA SER A 73 4.90 -0.17 -9.33
C SER A 73 6.34 -0.12 -8.78
N GLU A 74 6.89 -1.30 -8.49
CA GLU A 74 8.29 -1.55 -8.09
C GLU A 74 8.71 -1.25 -6.65
N GLU A 75 7.88 -0.60 -5.82
CA GLU A 75 8.25 -0.25 -4.44
C GLU A 75 7.03 -0.07 -3.53
N ILE A 76 7.22 -0.38 -2.24
CA ILE A 76 6.30 -0.01 -1.17
C ILE A 76 6.92 1.16 -0.43
N VAL A 77 6.21 2.29 -0.36
CA VAL A 77 6.72 3.53 0.23
C VAL A 77 5.97 3.88 1.51
N TYR A 78 6.72 4.18 2.56
CA TYR A 78 6.20 4.98 3.67
C TYR A 78 6.44 6.47 3.39
N PHE A 79 5.39 7.27 3.49
CA PHE A 79 5.41 8.71 3.27
C PHE A 79 4.85 9.46 4.48
N ASN A 80 5.62 10.40 5.02
CA ASN A 80 5.17 11.31 6.06
C ASN A 80 4.73 12.66 5.44
N PRO A 81 3.43 12.97 5.44
CA PRO A 81 2.93 14.21 4.82
C PRO A 81 3.30 15.48 5.59
N LYS A 82 3.76 15.39 6.85
CA LYS A 82 4.07 16.55 7.69
C LYS A 82 5.40 17.20 7.31
N ASP A 83 6.41 16.39 7.02
CA ASP A 83 7.77 16.82 6.69
C ASP A 83 8.16 16.44 5.25
N GLU A 84 7.25 15.80 4.51
CA GLU A 84 7.45 15.32 3.13
C GLU A 84 8.62 14.33 3.00
N VAL A 85 8.93 13.59 4.07
CA VAL A 85 9.96 12.53 4.06
C VAL A 85 9.36 11.22 3.61
N ARG A 86 10.10 10.48 2.77
CA ARG A 86 9.75 9.12 2.34
C ARG A 86 10.81 8.08 2.69
N THR A 87 10.38 6.83 2.83
CA THR A 87 11.24 5.67 2.96
C THR A 87 10.69 4.54 2.10
N GLY A 88 11.54 3.98 1.25
CA GLY A 88 11.17 3.00 0.25
C GLY A 88 11.60 1.58 0.63
N TYR A 89 10.79 0.60 0.25
CA TYR A 89 11.02 -0.83 0.50
C TYR A 89 10.81 -1.64 -0.78
N THR A 90 11.88 -2.28 -1.25
CA THR A 90 11.86 -3.18 -2.41
C THR A 90 12.47 -4.53 -2.01
N PRO A 91 11.73 -5.41 -1.31
CA PRO A 91 12.20 -6.75 -1.03
C PRO A 91 12.62 -7.47 -2.32
N PRO A 92 13.69 -8.29 -2.30
CA PRO A 92 14.10 -9.05 -3.48
C PRO A 92 12.93 -9.84 -4.08
N GLY A 93 12.71 -9.68 -5.38
CA GLY A 93 11.58 -10.28 -6.09
C GLY A 93 10.33 -9.41 -6.19
N LEU A 94 10.28 -8.23 -5.54
CA LEU A 94 9.16 -7.29 -5.68
C LEU A 94 9.20 -6.50 -6.99
N ALA A 95 10.35 -6.40 -7.65
CA ALA A 95 10.49 -5.61 -8.87
C ALA A 95 9.45 -6.06 -9.92
N ASN A 96 8.70 -5.10 -10.47
CA ASN A 96 7.58 -5.29 -11.40
C ASN A 96 6.32 -5.97 -10.82
N ALA A 97 6.27 -6.24 -9.52
CA ALA A 97 5.06 -6.74 -8.87
C ALA A 97 4.06 -5.60 -8.64
N ILE A 98 2.79 -5.87 -8.89
CA ILE A 98 1.69 -4.96 -8.52
C ILE A 98 1.37 -5.17 -7.05
N ILE A 99 1.28 -4.07 -6.29
CA ILE A 99 0.78 -4.08 -4.92
C ILE A 99 -0.74 -4.01 -4.96
N ASN A 100 -1.41 -5.08 -4.54
CA ASN A 100 -2.87 -5.23 -4.63
C ASN A 100 -3.59 -4.77 -3.37
N ASP A 101 -2.94 -4.87 -2.21
CA ASP A 101 -3.54 -4.55 -0.91
C ASP A 101 -2.44 -4.30 0.13
N LEU A 102 -2.72 -3.47 1.15
CA LEU A 102 -1.81 -3.14 2.23
C LEU A 102 -2.53 -3.23 3.57
N ILE A 103 -1.86 -3.84 4.56
CA ILE A 103 -2.38 -3.89 5.92
C ILE A 103 -1.27 -3.80 6.97
N ASN A 104 -1.57 -3.20 8.11
CA ASN A 104 -0.67 -3.19 9.27
C ASN A 104 -1.08 -4.24 10.31
N TYR A 105 -0.09 -4.88 10.93
CA TYR A 105 -0.26 -5.64 12.15
C TYR A 105 0.81 -5.23 13.15
N LYS A 106 0.39 -4.54 14.22
CA LYS A 106 1.30 -3.89 15.17
C LYS A 106 2.23 -2.95 14.37
N ASP A 107 3.55 -3.13 14.50
CA ASP A 107 4.56 -2.30 13.84
C ASP A 107 5.01 -2.85 12.48
N LYS A 108 4.38 -3.90 11.96
CA LYS A 108 4.73 -4.51 10.67
C LYS A 108 3.70 -4.20 9.61
N ILE A 109 4.17 -4.12 8.37
CA ILE A 109 3.32 -3.95 7.19
C ILE A 109 3.38 -5.21 6.35
N PHE A 110 2.23 -5.55 5.80
CA PHE A 110 2.07 -6.65 4.86
C PHE A 110 1.43 -6.11 3.60
N ALA A 111 1.94 -6.55 2.46
CA ALA A 111 1.44 -6.18 1.15
C ALA A 111 1.09 -7.43 0.35
N ALA A 112 -0.14 -7.49 -0.17
CA ALA A 112 -0.51 -8.47 -1.17
C ALA A 112 0.09 -8.03 -2.48
N THR A 113 0.72 -8.95 -3.19
CA THR A 113 1.28 -8.66 -4.51
C THR A 113 0.91 -9.77 -5.48
N ASP A 114 1.03 -9.48 -6.77
CA ASP A 114 0.92 -10.50 -7.81
C ASP A 114 2.10 -11.50 -7.83
N ASN A 115 3.11 -11.28 -6.97
CA ASN A 115 4.29 -12.12 -6.82
C ASN A 115 4.56 -12.53 -5.35
N GLY A 116 3.54 -12.57 -4.51
CA GLY A 116 3.59 -13.12 -3.16
C GLY A 116 3.04 -12.21 -2.07
N LEU A 117 3.48 -12.46 -0.84
CA LEU A 117 3.21 -11.63 0.32
C LEU A 117 4.49 -10.91 0.71
N ALA A 118 4.56 -9.60 0.50
CA ALA A 118 5.67 -8.81 1.04
C ALA A 118 5.40 -8.47 2.52
N ALA A 119 6.42 -8.59 3.35
CA ALA A 119 6.39 -8.20 4.75
C ALA A 119 7.53 -7.23 5.05
N ILE A 120 7.21 -6.17 5.79
CA ILE A 120 8.13 -5.06 6.09
C ILE A 120 8.19 -4.87 7.61
N ASP A 121 9.41 -4.79 8.13
CA ASP A 121 9.72 -4.34 9.48
C ASP A 121 10.36 -2.94 9.37
N PRO A 122 9.55 -1.87 9.45
CA PRO A 122 10.03 -0.50 9.28
C PRO A 122 11.00 -0.07 10.39
N ILE A 123 10.89 -0.66 11.59
CA ILE A 123 11.78 -0.36 12.71
C ILE A 123 13.20 -0.85 12.41
N LYS A 124 13.31 -2.04 11.82
CA LYS A 124 14.61 -2.60 11.42
C LYS A 124 15.06 -2.17 10.02
N GLY A 125 14.16 -1.59 9.23
CA GLY A 125 14.42 -1.27 7.84
C GLY A 125 14.54 -2.50 6.94
N THR A 126 13.96 -3.64 7.34
CA THR A 126 14.07 -4.91 6.59
C THR A 126 12.75 -5.27 5.91
N SER A 127 12.85 -5.98 4.80
CA SER A 127 11.70 -6.45 4.03
C SER A 127 11.99 -7.80 3.39
N ARG A 128 10.94 -8.62 3.23
CA ARG A 128 11.02 -9.93 2.59
C ARG A 128 9.75 -10.23 1.80
N LEU A 129 9.90 -10.89 0.66
CA LEU A 129 8.81 -11.47 -0.11
C LEU A 129 8.67 -12.96 0.23
N PHE A 130 7.45 -13.38 0.55
CA PHE A 130 7.08 -14.78 0.78
C PHE A 130 6.31 -15.32 -0.42
N GLY A 131 6.75 -16.45 -0.96
CA GLY A 131 6.18 -17.07 -2.17
C GLY A 131 5.63 -18.48 -1.94
N GLU A 132 5.44 -19.22 -3.04
CA GLU A 132 4.98 -20.63 -2.99
C GLU A 132 5.98 -21.53 -2.27
N ASP A 133 7.28 -21.28 -2.42
CA ASP A 133 8.34 -22.00 -1.70
C ASP A 133 8.29 -21.77 -0.18
N ASP A 134 7.65 -20.68 0.27
CA ASP A 134 7.40 -20.38 1.68
C ASP A 134 6.05 -20.93 2.18
N GLY A 135 5.32 -21.65 1.33
CA GLY A 135 4.06 -22.30 1.66
C GLY A 135 2.79 -21.52 1.29
N LEU A 136 2.90 -20.43 0.51
CA LEU A 136 1.72 -19.84 -0.11
C LEU A 136 1.09 -20.81 -1.11
N SER A 137 -0.24 -20.91 -1.15
CA SER A 137 -0.92 -21.78 -2.12
C SER A 137 -0.77 -21.29 -3.56
N ASN A 138 -0.54 -19.99 -3.74
CA ASN A 138 -0.20 -19.35 -5.01
C ASN A 138 0.45 -17.99 -4.76
N ALA A 139 1.39 -17.59 -5.63
CA ALA A 139 2.05 -16.29 -5.54
C ALA A 139 1.13 -15.09 -5.83
N GLN A 140 0.06 -15.24 -6.63
CA GLN A 140 -0.85 -14.13 -6.88
C GLN A 140 -1.79 -13.93 -5.70
N VAL A 141 -1.47 -12.95 -4.85
CA VAL A 141 -2.26 -12.55 -3.69
C VAL A 141 -3.05 -11.28 -4.03
N PHE A 142 -4.37 -11.35 -3.93
CA PHE A 142 -5.25 -10.24 -4.31
C PHE A 142 -5.64 -9.33 -3.14
N SER A 143 -5.79 -9.87 -1.93
CA SER A 143 -6.19 -9.11 -0.75
C SER A 143 -5.81 -9.83 0.53
N ILE A 144 -5.67 -9.06 1.62
CA ILE A 144 -5.27 -9.52 2.94
C ILE A 144 -6.32 -9.10 3.97
N ALA A 145 -6.70 -10.05 4.83
CA ALA A 145 -7.41 -9.75 6.07
C ALA A 145 -6.63 -10.25 7.28
N ILE A 146 -6.69 -9.51 8.39
CA ILE A 146 -6.12 -9.94 9.67
C ILE A 146 -7.21 -10.52 10.57
N GLN A 147 -6.90 -11.64 11.20
CA GLN A 147 -7.66 -12.16 12.33
C GLN A 147 -6.69 -12.63 13.42
N ARG A 148 -6.65 -11.90 14.54
CA ARG A 148 -5.67 -12.14 15.63
C ARG A 148 -4.24 -12.12 15.07
N GLU A 149 -3.52 -13.22 15.14
CA GLU A 149 -2.13 -13.34 14.70
C GLU A 149 -2.02 -14.05 13.34
N TYR A 150 -3.11 -14.08 12.57
CA TYR A 150 -3.16 -14.71 11.26
C TYR A 150 -3.48 -13.69 10.17
N LEU A 151 -2.78 -13.84 9.05
CA LEU A 151 -3.18 -13.26 7.77
C LEU A 151 -4.01 -14.30 7.02
N TRP A 152 -5.12 -13.83 6.45
CA TRP A 152 -5.93 -14.55 5.49
C TRP A 152 -5.71 -13.91 4.14
N LEU A 153 -5.16 -14.69 3.21
CA LEU A 153 -4.73 -14.24 1.89
C LEU A 153 -5.68 -14.81 0.85
N ALA A 154 -6.42 -13.95 0.17
CA ALA A 154 -7.15 -14.35 -1.03
C ALA A 154 -6.14 -14.48 -2.17
N THR A 155 -5.95 -15.69 -2.69
CA THR A 155 -5.00 -16.00 -3.75
C THR A 155 -5.73 -16.56 -4.97
N ARG A 156 -5.04 -16.62 -6.12
CA ARG A 156 -5.59 -17.27 -7.32
C ARG A 156 -5.98 -18.74 -7.11
N ALA A 157 -5.34 -19.42 -6.16
CA ALA A 157 -5.64 -20.81 -5.82
C ALA A 157 -6.60 -20.96 -4.61
N GLY A 158 -7.29 -19.90 -4.20
CA GLY A 158 -8.25 -19.93 -3.11
C GLY A 158 -7.80 -19.10 -1.91
N LEU A 159 -7.75 -19.70 -0.73
CA LEU A 159 -7.48 -18.98 0.53
C LEU A 159 -6.27 -19.61 1.23
N THR A 160 -5.23 -18.80 1.48
CA THR A 160 -4.09 -19.19 2.31
C THR A 160 -4.19 -18.53 3.68
N ARG A 161 -3.89 -19.26 4.75
CA ARG A 161 -3.77 -18.71 6.10
C ARG A 161 -2.32 -18.76 6.58
N VAL A 162 -1.78 -17.62 6.97
CA VAL A 162 -0.39 -17.47 7.41
C VAL A 162 -0.34 -17.07 8.88
N TYR A 163 0.48 -17.73 9.68
CA TYR A 163 0.71 -17.38 11.09
C TYR A 163 1.82 -16.33 11.20
N ILE A 164 1.47 -15.10 11.60
CA ILE A 164 2.38 -13.94 11.57
C ILE A 164 3.66 -14.17 12.40
N PRO A 165 3.63 -14.74 13.62
CA PRO A 165 4.83 -14.97 14.42
C PRO A 165 5.83 -15.98 13.82
N ALA A 166 5.40 -16.80 12.86
CA ALA A 166 6.31 -17.69 12.11
C ALA A 166 7.06 -16.96 10.99
N LEU A 167 6.60 -15.80 10.54
CA LEU A 167 7.26 -15.03 9.48
C LEU A 167 8.58 -14.45 9.99
N ARG A 168 9.67 -14.84 9.33
CA ARG A 168 11.03 -14.34 9.57
C ARG A 168 11.38 -13.33 8.50
N ILE A 169 11.40 -12.06 8.90
CA ILE A 169 11.89 -10.91 8.14
C ILE A 169 13.31 -10.67 8.65
N TYR A 170 14.30 -10.79 7.79
CA TYR A 170 15.72 -10.61 8.09
C TYR A 170 16.30 -9.53 7.20
#